data_AF-A0A9P9W7I8-F1
#
_entry.id   AF-A0A9P9W7I8-F1
#
_cell.length_a   1.000
_cell.length_b   1.000
_cell.length_c   1.000
_cell.angle_alpha   90.00
_cell.angle_beta   90.00
_cell.angle_gamma   90.00
#
_symmetry.space_group_name_H-M   'P 1'
#
loop_
_entity.id
_entity.type
_entity.pdbx_description
1 polymer ?
#
loop_
_entity_poly.entity_id
_entity_poly.type
_entity_poly.pdbx_seq_one_letter_code
_entity_poly.pdbx_strand_id
1 'polypeptide(L)'
;MEFFLWYAVALGGAGVVFTLRHLHLTSTNYYMLSLAFQLRRPRILGEISILYVLILMTFLAINALILYLGDDLSRMSAQLAALNLVPIFVGGRTNIVLDKCGLSLWSYHALLYWMTGVGTIEAFLHIGLETNEGATVPLVSGLLVGMILIVSNVALCGTVLPNLHRIEGVLWKAQRLLAMLALLALVWHVSVLTLAWESYLAPAGALVAWFLCFTCRMIRALTAGTAKLESVEALRLGCQWTIASKSSLQTYPGCYFYIYNTKVSWLSRIYGYPMMPISAEPRGAKGHSLD
;
A
#
# COMPACT_ATOMS: atom_id res chain seq x y z
N MET A 1 39.37 11.62 0.22
CA MET A 1 38.55 11.84 -1.00
C MET A 1 37.14 11.27 -0.85
N GLU A 2 36.96 10.14 -0.16
CA GLU A 2 35.66 9.49 0.08
C GLU A 2 34.66 10.35 0.88
N PHE A 3 35.08 11.11 1.89
CA PHE A 3 34.18 11.99 2.66
C PHE A 3 33.44 13.03 1.81
N PHE A 4 34.09 13.55 0.75
CA PHE A 4 33.47 14.49 -0.19
C PHE A 4 32.50 13.79 -1.15
N LEU A 5 32.70 12.50 -1.43
CA LEU A 5 31.76 11.69 -2.20
C LEU A 5 30.47 11.44 -1.40
N TRP A 6 30.59 11.17 -0.09
CA TRP A 6 29.45 11.03 0.82
C TRP A 6 28.63 12.32 0.93
N TYR A 7 29.31 13.47 1.03
CA TYR A 7 28.64 14.77 1.04
C TYR A 7 28.02 15.09 -0.33
N ALA A 8 28.67 14.75 -1.44
CA ALA A 8 28.16 14.97 -2.80
C ALA A 8 26.99 14.04 -3.15
N VAL A 9 26.93 12.82 -2.63
CA VAL A 9 25.80 11.89 -2.81
C VAL A 9 24.64 12.27 -1.90
N ALA A 10 24.89 12.71 -0.66
CA ALA A 10 23.85 13.22 0.22
C ALA A 10 23.29 14.56 -0.28
N LEU A 11 24.14 15.49 -0.74
CA LEU A 11 23.73 16.72 -1.42
C LEU A 11 23.16 16.45 -2.80
N GLY A 12 23.57 15.39 -3.48
CA GLY A 12 23.02 14.94 -4.75
C GLY A 12 21.63 14.33 -4.58
N GLY A 13 21.39 13.56 -3.52
CA GLY A 13 20.07 13.05 -3.15
C GLY A 13 19.16 14.16 -2.63
N ALA A 14 19.66 15.01 -1.74
CA ALA A 14 18.92 16.20 -1.28
C ALA A 14 18.70 17.19 -2.43
N GLY A 15 19.66 17.32 -3.34
CA GLY A 15 19.63 18.16 -4.52
C GLY A 15 18.74 17.60 -5.62
N VAL A 16 18.63 16.28 -5.78
CA VAL A 16 17.64 15.62 -6.64
C VAL A 16 16.26 15.77 -6.02
N VAL A 17 16.10 15.64 -4.69
CA VAL A 17 14.83 15.95 -4.02
C VAL A 17 14.48 17.44 -4.15
N PHE A 18 15.45 18.34 -4.04
CA PHE A 18 15.26 19.78 -4.17
C PHE A 18 15.04 20.20 -5.63
N THR A 19 15.72 19.58 -6.60
CA THR A 19 15.59 19.82 -8.04
C THR A 19 14.35 19.12 -8.59
N LEU A 20 13.93 17.97 -8.06
CA LEU A 20 12.61 17.38 -8.32
C LEU A 20 11.51 18.23 -7.71
N ARG A 21 11.75 18.88 -6.55
CA ARG A 21 10.88 19.89 -5.93
C ARG A 21 10.86 21.22 -6.72
N HIS A 22 11.95 21.61 -7.36
CA HIS A 22 12.07 22.87 -8.12
C HIS A 22 11.64 22.72 -9.59
N LEU A 23 11.99 21.60 -10.25
CA LEU A 23 11.43 21.16 -11.54
C LEU A 23 9.96 20.71 -11.41
N HIS A 24 9.47 20.41 -10.19
CA HIS A 24 8.04 20.27 -9.90
C HIS A 24 7.24 21.58 -10.08
N LEU A 25 7.90 22.73 -10.22
CA LEU A 25 7.22 24.00 -10.54
C LEU A 25 6.97 24.17 -12.05
N THR A 26 7.52 23.32 -12.92
CA THR A 26 7.34 23.42 -14.39
C THR A 26 6.61 22.21 -15.01
N SER A 27 6.44 21.09 -14.29
CA SER A 27 5.65 19.91 -14.72
C SER A 27 4.33 19.77 -13.93
N THR A 28 3.72 20.92 -13.66
CA THR A 28 2.63 21.17 -12.70
C THR A 28 1.26 20.60 -13.09
N ASN A 29 1.18 19.66 -14.06
CA ASN A 29 -0.11 19.23 -14.61
C ASN A 29 -0.48 17.76 -14.36
N TYR A 30 0.44 16.89 -13.95
CA TYR A 30 0.09 15.47 -13.68
C TYR A 30 0.24 15.07 -12.22
N TYR A 31 1.32 15.47 -11.54
CA TYR A 31 1.47 15.21 -10.10
C TYR A 31 0.60 16.14 -9.26
N MET A 32 0.44 17.40 -9.68
CA MET A 32 -0.60 18.27 -9.12
C MET A 32 -2.00 17.84 -9.55
N LEU A 33 -2.21 16.98 -10.56
CA LEU A 33 -3.53 16.39 -10.78
C LEU A 33 -3.79 15.27 -9.78
N SER A 34 -2.84 14.38 -9.50
CA SER A 34 -3.01 13.35 -8.46
C SER A 34 -3.09 13.96 -7.06
N LEU A 35 -2.29 15.00 -6.79
CA LEU A 35 -2.34 15.78 -5.55
C LEU A 35 -3.56 16.72 -5.50
N ALA A 36 -3.95 17.41 -6.59
CA ALA A 36 -5.15 18.27 -6.61
C ALA A 36 -6.46 17.49 -6.66
N PHE A 37 -6.44 16.24 -7.13
CA PHE A 37 -7.57 15.34 -6.95
C PHE A 37 -7.61 14.73 -5.54
N GLN A 38 -6.46 14.54 -4.87
CA GLN A 38 -6.41 14.41 -3.41
C GLN A 38 -6.84 15.71 -2.70
N LEU A 39 -6.79 16.89 -3.32
CA LEU A 39 -7.24 18.17 -2.74
C LEU A 39 -8.75 18.46 -2.91
N ARG A 40 -9.53 17.63 -3.63
CA ARG A 40 -11.00 17.83 -3.75
C ARG A 40 -11.82 17.29 -2.58
N ARG A 41 -11.20 16.68 -1.56
CA ARG A 41 -11.79 16.59 -0.22
C ARG A 41 -11.11 17.65 0.66
N PRO A 42 -11.79 18.74 1.04
CA PRO A 42 -11.18 19.93 1.64
C PRO A 42 -10.66 19.77 3.08
N ARG A 43 -10.36 18.54 3.54
CA ARG A 43 -9.77 18.25 4.87
C ARG A 43 -8.36 17.65 4.82
N ILE A 44 -7.81 17.42 3.63
CA ILE A 44 -6.65 16.52 3.44
C ILE A 44 -5.28 17.16 3.75
N LEU A 45 -5.12 18.49 3.68
CA LEU A 45 -3.86 19.14 4.08
C LEU A 45 -3.63 19.18 5.60
N GLY A 46 -4.66 18.87 6.41
CA GLY A 46 -4.56 18.87 7.88
C GLY A 46 -4.12 17.55 8.51
N GLU A 47 -4.03 16.45 7.75
CA GLU A 47 -3.93 15.08 8.32
C GLU A 47 -2.74 14.24 7.81
N ILE A 48 -1.73 14.83 7.15
CA ILE A 48 -0.42 14.17 7.13
C ILE A 48 0.16 14.31 8.54
N SER A 49 -0.08 13.31 9.37
CA SER A 49 0.46 13.31 10.73
C SER A 49 1.98 13.33 10.68
N ILE A 50 2.60 14.06 11.60
CA ILE A 50 4.07 14.03 11.80
C ILE A 50 4.53 12.57 11.95
N LEU A 51 3.73 11.74 12.61
CA LEU A 51 3.95 10.30 12.73
C LEU A 51 4.10 9.60 11.37
N TYR A 52 3.25 9.90 10.38
CA TYR A 52 3.36 9.33 9.04
C TYR A 52 4.69 9.71 8.37
N VAL A 53 5.08 10.99 8.45
CA VAL A 53 6.35 11.47 7.90
C VAL A 53 7.53 10.79 8.58
N LEU A 54 7.50 10.67 9.91
CA LEU A 54 8.54 9.99 10.69
C LEU A 54 8.67 8.52 10.32
N ILE A 55 7.55 7.81 10.15
CA ILE A 55 7.55 6.39 9.72
C ILE A 55 8.18 6.27 8.33
N LEU A 56 7.77 7.12 7.38
CA LEU A 56 8.30 7.09 6.01
C LEU A 56 9.80 7.42 5.97
N MET A 57 10.24 8.47 6.67
CA MET A 57 11.65 8.85 6.73
C MET A 57 12.50 7.77 7.39
N THR A 58 11.99 7.15 8.46
CA THR A 58 12.66 6.02 9.12
C THR A 58 12.78 4.83 8.18
N PHE A 59 11.71 4.49 7.46
CA PHE A 59 11.71 3.43 6.45
C PHE A 59 12.77 3.68 5.37
N LEU A 60 12.80 4.89 4.78
CA LEU A 60 13.80 5.24 3.75
C LEU A 60 15.23 5.21 4.29
N ALA A 61 15.45 5.74 5.50
CA ALA A 61 16.75 5.74 6.14
C ALA A 61 17.27 4.32 6.41
N ILE A 62 16.40 3.40 6.85
CA ILE A 62 16.77 2.00 7.09
C ILE A 62 17.15 1.32 5.77
N ASN A 63 16.37 1.47 4.70
CA ASN A 63 16.72 0.89 3.40
C ASN A 63 18.07 1.42 2.88
N ALA A 64 18.27 2.75 2.94
CA ALA A 64 19.54 3.37 2.54
C ALA A 64 20.72 2.88 3.38
N LEU A 65 20.53 2.73 4.70
CA LEU A 65 21.56 2.23 5.60
C LEU A 65 21.92 0.76 5.30
N ILE A 66 20.93 -0.10 5.02
CA ILE A 66 21.18 -1.52 4.67
C ILE A 66 21.92 -1.63 3.34
N LEU A 67 21.52 -0.86 2.31
CA LEU A 67 22.25 -0.80 1.04
C LEU A 67 23.70 -0.35 1.22
N TYR A 68 23.92 0.63 2.11
CA TYR A 68 25.25 1.17 2.37
C TYR A 68 26.16 0.20 3.13
N LEU A 69 25.64 -0.45 4.17
CA LEU A 69 26.44 -1.32 5.04
C LEU A 69 26.75 -2.69 4.45
N GLY A 70 26.04 -3.11 3.40
CA GLY A 70 26.27 -4.44 2.82
C GLY A 70 27.46 -4.48 1.88
N ASP A 71 28.20 -5.59 1.96
CA ASP A 71 29.43 -5.81 1.19
C ASP A 71 29.21 -5.95 -0.33
N ASP A 72 27.98 -6.25 -0.75
CA ASP A 72 27.59 -6.45 -2.14
C ASP A 72 26.27 -5.72 -2.43
N LEU A 73 26.37 -4.59 -3.12
CA LEU A 73 25.24 -3.74 -3.46
C LEU A 73 24.19 -4.45 -4.32
N SER A 74 24.62 -5.33 -5.24
CA SER A 74 23.68 -6.07 -6.10
C SER A 74 22.86 -7.03 -5.25
N ARG A 75 23.52 -7.84 -4.41
CA ARG A 75 22.84 -8.77 -3.51
C ARG A 75 21.94 -8.05 -2.50
N MET A 76 22.39 -6.94 -1.91
CA MET A 76 21.59 -6.19 -0.95
C MET A 76 20.36 -5.55 -1.60
N SER A 77 20.51 -4.98 -2.79
CA SER A 77 19.37 -4.40 -3.53
C SER A 77 18.35 -5.47 -3.91
N ALA A 78 18.78 -6.68 -4.29
CA ALA A 78 17.87 -7.80 -4.53
C ALA A 78 17.11 -8.22 -3.26
N GLN A 79 17.81 -8.34 -2.13
CA GLN A 79 17.20 -8.72 -0.85
C GLN A 79 16.21 -7.68 -0.33
N LEU A 80 16.58 -6.39 -0.37
CA LEU A 80 15.70 -5.30 0.03
C LEU A 80 14.50 -5.17 -0.89
N ALA A 81 14.70 -5.31 -2.20
CA ALA A 81 13.60 -5.36 -3.15
C ALA A 81 12.61 -6.45 -2.72
N ALA A 82 13.08 -7.70 -2.53
CA ALA A 82 12.26 -8.83 -2.11
C ALA A 82 11.55 -8.60 -0.76
N LEU A 83 12.22 -7.97 0.22
CA LEU A 83 11.62 -7.61 1.51
C LEU A 83 10.53 -6.54 1.35
N ASN A 84 10.77 -5.51 0.55
CA ASN A 84 9.82 -4.45 0.24
C ASN A 84 8.63 -4.94 -0.60
N LEU A 85 8.70 -6.15 -1.17
CA LEU A 85 7.55 -6.83 -1.77
C LEU A 85 6.60 -7.47 -0.75
N VAL A 86 7.08 -7.89 0.42
CA VAL A 86 6.27 -8.56 1.44
C VAL A 86 4.96 -7.80 1.75
N PRO A 87 4.96 -6.46 1.94
CA PRO A 87 3.74 -5.69 2.19
C PRO A 87 2.73 -5.69 1.03
N ILE A 88 3.18 -5.86 -0.23
CA ILE A 88 2.30 -5.96 -1.41
C ILE A 88 1.31 -7.11 -1.25
N PHE A 89 1.79 -8.20 -0.67
CA PHE A 89 0.99 -9.39 -0.40
C PHE A 89 0.00 -9.18 0.76
N VAL A 90 0.29 -8.25 1.66
CA VAL A 90 -0.64 -7.80 2.69
C VAL A 90 -1.68 -6.81 2.13
N GLY A 91 -1.41 -6.26 0.94
CA GLY A 91 -2.15 -5.20 0.26
C GLY A 91 -3.64 -5.46 0.00
N GLY A 92 -4.39 -4.38 -0.18
CA GLY A 92 -5.82 -4.40 -0.50
C GLY A 92 -6.70 -3.71 0.54
N ARG A 93 -6.41 -4.00 1.81
CA ARG A 93 -7.11 -3.53 3.01
C ARG A 93 -6.18 -3.67 4.19
N THR A 94 -6.35 -2.83 5.20
CA THR A 94 -5.58 -2.97 6.45
C THR A 94 -5.73 -4.36 7.06
N ASN A 95 -4.65 -4.81 7.68
CA ASN A 95 -4.67 -5.93 8.61
C ASN A 95 -5.21 -5.42 9.97
N ILE A 96 -5.83 -6.32 10.74
CA ILE A 96 -6.21 -6.12 12.14
C ILE A 96 -5.10 -5.45 12.96
N VAL A 97 -3.83 -5.78 12.72
CA VAL A 97 -2.70 -5.16 13.41
C VAL A 97 -2.66 -3.65 13.13
N LEU A 98 -2.74 -3.25 11.87
CA LEU A 98 -2.71 -1.84 11.48
C LEU A 98 -3.98 -1.08 11.88
N ASP A 99 -5.13 -1.77 11.85
CA ASP A 99 -6.40 -1.24 12.39
C ASP A 99 -6.27 -0.94 13.89
N LYS A 100 -5.65 -1.84 14.66
CA LYS A 100 -5.39 -1.65 16.10
C LYS A 100 -4.39 -0.53 16.39
N CYS A 101 -3.44 -0.29 15.48
CA CYS A 101 -2.52 0.86 15.58
C CYS A 101 -3.18 2.19 15.22
N GLY A 102 -4.47 2.21 14.87
CA GLY A 102 -5.17 3.44 14.48
C GLY A 102 -4.70 4.03 13.15
N LEU A 103 -4.00 3.24 12.32
CA LEU A 103 -3.59 3.70 11.00
C LEU A 103 -4.82 3.82 10.10
N SER A 104 -5.01 5.02 9.54
CA SER A 104 -6.08 5.23 8.57
C SER A 104 -5.83 4.36 7.32
N LEU A 105 -6.91 3.96 6.64
CA LEU A 105 -6.81 3.21 5.38
C LEU A 105 -5.98 3.95 4.33
N TRP A 106 -6.05 5.29 4.34
CA TRP A 106 -5.26 6.15 3.45
C TRP A 106 -3.78 6.10 3.76
N SER A 107 -3.40 6.24 5.03
CA SER A 107 -2.00 6.12 5.48
C SER A 107 -1.43 4.76 5.13
N TYR A 108 -2.24 3.70 5.24
CA TYR A 108 -1.86 2.36 4.83
C TYR A 108 -1.61 2.23 3.32
N HIS A 109 -2.51 2.73 2.47
CA HIS A 109 -2.31 2.70 1.01
C HIS A 109 -1.12 3.55 0.58
N ALA A 110 -0.90 4.69 1.23
CA ALA A 110 0.24 5.55 0.96
C ALA A 110 1.56 4.87 1.36
N LEU A 111 1.62 4.24 2.54
CA LEU A 111 2.78 3.42 2.94
C LEU A 111 3.05 2.33 1.92
N LEU A 112 2.01 1.59 1.52
CA LEU A 112 2.13 0.52 0.53
C LEU A 112 2.71 1.02 -0.78
N TYR A 113 2.24 2.18 -1.26
CA TYR A 113 2.75 2.84 -2.47
C TYR A 113 4.24 3.19 -2.38
N TRP A 114 4.68 3.71 -1.23
CA TRP A 114 6.10 4.02 -1.04
C TRP A 114 6.95 2.76 -0.99
N MET A 115 6.51 1.73 -0.26
CA MET A 115 7.25 0.46 -0.16
C MET A 115 7.35 -0.22 -1.53
N THR A 116 6.27 -0.25 -2.31
CA THR A 116 6.27 -0.79 -3.67
C THR A 116 7.17 0.02 -4.59
N GLY A 117 7.16 1.34 -4.48
CA GLY A 117 8.01 2.24 -5.26
C GLY A 117 9.50 2.00 -4.99
N VAL A 118 9.89 1.96 -3.71
CA VAL A 118 11.28 1.71 -3.28
C VAL A 118 11.74 0.32 -3.72
N GLY A 119 10.95 -0.72 -3.44
CA GLY A 119 11.29 -2.08 -3.88
C GLY A 119 11.40 -2.23 -5.39
N THR A 120 10.65 -1.43 -6.18
CA THR A 120 10.82 -1.39 -7.64
C THR A 120 12.17 -0.78 -8.00
N ILE A 121 12.52 0.36 -7.42
CA ILE A 121 13.83 1.02 -7.69
C ILE A 121 14.98 0.08 -7.34
N GLU A 122 14.91 -0.60 -6.20
CA GLU A 122 15.92 -1.59 -5.77
C GLU A 122 16.00 -2.79 -6.72
N ALA A 123 14.87 -3.30 -7.21
CA ALA A 123 14.85 -4.37 -8.20
C ALA A 123 15.52 -3.94 -9.51
N PHE A 124 15.26 -2.71 -9.98
CA PHE A 124 15.91 -2.18 -11.18
C PHE A 124 17.41 -1.88 -10.96
N LEU A 125 17.79 -1.46 -9.76
CA LEU A 125 19.20 -1.32 -9.39
C LEU A 125 19.91 -2.67 -9.47
N HIS A 126 19.34 -3.72 -8.87
CA HIS A 126 19.86 -5.08 -8.97
C HIS A 126 19.99 -5.54 -10.43
N ILE A 127 18.93 -5.40 -11.23
CA ILE A 127 18.96 -5.74 -12.67
C ILE A 127 20.09 -4.97 -13.38
N GLY A 128 20.20 -3.66 -13.15
CA GLY A 128 21.23 -2.83 -13.77
C GLY A 128 22.65 -3.26 -13.41
N LEU A 129 22.89 -3.68 -12.16
CA LEU A 129 24.20 -4.16 -11.71
C LEU A 129 24.57 -5.50 -12.35
N GLU A 130 23.59 -6.39 -12.55
CA GLU A 130 23.77 -7.72 -13.14
C GLU A 130 23.85 -7.72 -14.69
N THR A 131 23.38 -6.66 -15.37
CA THR A 131 23.35 -6.60 -16.86
C THR A 131 24.72 -6.62 -17.55
N ASN A 132 25.83 -6.56 -16.81
CA ASN A 132 27.18 -6.57 -17.38
C ASN A 132 27.64 -7.93 -17.91
N GLU A 133 26.95 -9.03 -17.58
CA GLU A 133 27.37 -10.40 -17.92
C GLU A 133 26.63 -11.04 -19.11
N GLY A 134 25.80 -10.27 -19.81
CA GLY A 134 25.00 -10.75 -20.95
C GLY A 134 23.64 -11.33 -20.57
N ALA A 135 22.80 -11.64 -21.57
CA ALA A 135 21.43 -12.08 -21.34
C ALA A 135 21.35 -13.53 -20.86
N THR A 136 21.26 -13.71 -19.54
CA THR A 136 21.11 -15.01 -18.88
C THR A 136 19.66 -15.24 -18.42
N VAL A 137 19.27 -16.49 -18.13
CA VAL A 137 17.95 -16.83 -17.55
C VAL A 137 17.65 -16.05 -16.24
N PRO A 138 18.64 -15.82 -15.34
CA PRO A 138 18.50 -14.89 -14.23
C PRO A 138 18.07 -13.47 -14.62
N LEU A 139 18.64 -12.89 -15.68
CA LEU A 139 18.29 -11.55 -16.14
C LEU A 139 16.82 -11.48 -16.59
N VAL A 140 16.37 -12.46 -17.38
CA VAL A 140 14.98 -12.52 -17.88
C VAL A 140 13.99 -12.67 -16.73
N SER A 141 14.28 -13.54 -15.77
CA SER A 141 13.41 -13.74 -14.60
C SER A 141 13.40 -12.52 -13.68
N GLY A 142 14.54 -11.83 -13.50
CA GLY A 142 14.63 -10.57 -12.76
C GLY A 142 13.82 -9.44 -13.42
N LEU A 143 13.94 -9.27 -14.73
CA LEU A 143 13.15 -8.31 -15.51
C LEU A 143 11.65 -8.58 -15.39
N LEU A 144 11.23 -9.83 -15.45
CA LEU A 144 9.82 -10.20 -15.26
C LEU A 144 9.31 -9.76 -13.89
N VAL A 145 10.07 -10.01 -12.82
CA VAL A 145 9.72 -9.55 -11.46
C VAL A 145 9.60 -8.03 -11.47
N GLY A 146 10.62 -7.29 -11.91
CA GLY A 146 10.64 -5.83 -11.94
C GLY A 146 9.46 -5.22 -12.70
N MET A 147 9.08 -5.81 -13.84
CA MET A 147 7.93 -5.36 -14.63
C MET A 147 6.60 -5.58 -13.90
N ILE A 148 6.43 -6.72 -13.22
CA ILE A 148 5.24 -6.96 -12.40
C ILE A 148 5.14 -5.93 -11.27
N LEU A 149 6.28 -5.49 -10.70
CA LEU A 149 6.30 -4.46 -9.66
C LEU A 149 5.87 -3.10 -10.18
N ILE A 150 6.33 -2.71 -11.37
CA ILE A 150 5.89 -1.48 -12.03
C ILE A 150 4.37 -1.51 -12.24
N VAL A 151 3.85 -2.59 -12.82
CA VAL A 151 2.41 -2.72 -13.10
C VAL A 151 1.61 -2.70 -11.79
N SER A 152 2.11 -3.35 -10.74
CA SER A 152 1.51 -3.33 -9.40
C SER A 152 1.50 -1.92 -8.79
N ASN A 153 2.57 -1.15 -8.97
CA ASN A 153 2.64 0.24 -8.55
C ASN A 153 1.62 1.11 -9.29
N VAL A 154 1.54 0.97 -10.62
CA VAL A 154 0.59 1.72 -11.45
C VAL A 154 -0.85 1.38 -11.08
N ALA A 155 -1.17 0.11 -10.86
CA ALA A 155 -2.49 -0.32 -10.41
C ALA A 155 -2.83 0.27 -9.03
N LEU A 156 -1.87 0.27 -8.09
CA LEU A 156 -2.06 0.88 -6.77
C LEU A 156 -2.27 2.40 -6.86
N CYS A 157 -1.50 3.12 -7.67
CA CYS A 157 -1.75 4.54 -7.98
C CYS A 157 -3.16 4.76 -8.50
N GLY A 158 -3.62 3.88 -9.40
CA GLY A 158 -4.96 3.93 -9.96
C GLY A 158 -6.07 3.86 -8.91
N THR A 159 -5.88 3.12 -7.82
CA THR A 159 -6.87 3.03 -6.73
C THR A 159 -7.07 4.34 -5.96
N VAL A 160 -6.11 5.26 -6.06
CA VAL A 160 -6.14 6.56 -5.39
C VAL A 160 -6.75 7.64 -6.31
N LEU A 161 -6.90 7.37 -7.60
CA LEU A 161 -7.44 8.33 -8.57
C LEU A 161 -8.98 8.37 -8.53
N PRO A 162 -9.60 9.54 -8.29
CA PRO A 162 -11.05 9.60 -8.08
C PRO A 162 -11.88 9.30 -9.32
N ASN A 163 -11.32 9.52 -10.52
CA ASN A 163 -12.00 9.18 -11.77
C ASN A 163 -12.05 7.66 -12.01
N LEU A 164 -11.26 6.88 -11.25
CA LEU A 164 -11.20 5.42 -11.37
C LEU A 164 -11.97 4.69 -10.27
N HIS A 165 -12.73 5.40 -9.41
CA HIS A 165 -13.57 4.76 -8.38
C HIS A 165 -14.55 3.73 -8.95
N ARG A 166 -15.04 3.93 -10.19
CA ARG A 166 -15.92 2.98 -10.87
C ARG A 166 -15.27 1.62 -11.14
N ILE A 167 -13.94 1.59 -11.28
CA ILE A 167 -13.16 0.38 -11.54
C ILE A 167 -12.28 -0.02 -10.35
N GLU A 168 -12.40 0.64 -9.21
CA GLU A 168 -11.56 0.40 -8.03
C GLU A 168 -11.58 -1.07 -7.60
N GLY A 169 -12.77 -1.69 -7.60
CA GLY A 169 -12.92 -3.12 -7.31
C GLY A 169 -12.18 -4.03 -8.31
N VAL A 170 -12.05 -3.62 -9.57
CA VAL A 170 -11.27 -4.32 -10.60
C VAL A 170 -9.78 -4.11 -10.36
N LEU A 171 -9.35 -2.88 -10.07
CA LEU A 171 -7.95 -2.56 -9.76
C LEU A 171 -7.45 -3.35 -8.54
N TRP A 172 -8.28 -3.49 -7.49
CA TRP A 172 -7.93 -4.32 -6.34
C TRP A 172 -7.85 -5.81 -6.67
N LYS A 173 -8.72 -6.32 -7.55
CA LYS A 173 -8.63 -7.71 -8.04
C LYS A 173 -7.34 -7.91 -8.82
N ALA A 174 -7.03 -6.98 -9.73
CA ALA A 174 -5.80 -6.99 -10.52
C ALA A 174 -4.56 -6.94 -9.62
N GLN A 175 -4.52 -6.04 -8.63
CA GLN A 175 -3.41 -5.93 -7.68
C GLN A 175 -3.14 -7.24 -6.95
N ARG A 176 -4.19 -7.95 -6.51
CA ARG A 176 -4.03 -9.25 -5.85
C ARG A 176 -3.47 -10.32 -6.78
N LEU A 177 -3.93 -10.33 -8.04
CA LEU A 177 -3.40 -11.24 -9.05
C LEU A 177 -1.94 -10.92 -9.35
N LEU A 178 -1.61 -9.64 -9.56
CA LEU A 178 -0.26 -9.16 -9.80
C LEU A 178 0.67 -9.48 -8.64
N ALA A 179 0.20 -9.32 -7.40
CA ALA A 179 0.94 -9.77 -6.22
C ALA A 179 1.25 -11.27 -6.35
N MET A 180 0.24 -12.14 -6.48
CA MET A 180 0.47 -13.60 -6.63
C MET A 180 1.46 -13.94 -7.75
N LEU A 181 1.35 -13.29 -8.91
CA LEU A 181 2.28 -13.46 -10.01
C LEU A 181 3.70 -12.99 -9.64
N ALA A 182 3.84 -11.87 -8.91
CA ALA A 182 5.13 -11.40 -8.40
C ALA A 182 5.78 -12.40 -7.45
N LEU A 183 4.99 -13.05 -6.57
CA LEU A 183 5.51 -14.08 -5.67
C LEU A 183 5.99 -15.29 -6.44
N LEU A 184 5.20 -15.78 -7.38
CA LEU A 184 5.57 -16.92 -8.23
C LEU A 184 6.83 -16.60 -9.05
N ALA A 185 6.90 -15.40 -9.62
CA ALA A 185 8.07 -14.93 -10.36
C ALA A 185 9.29 -14.80 -9.45
N LEU A 186 9.13 -14.31 -8.22
CA LEU A 186 10.22 -14.21 -7.24
C LEU A 186 10.73 -15.59 -6.80
N VAL A 187 9.83 -16.53 -6.48
CA VAL A 187 10.19 -17.91 -6.13
C VAL A 187 10.92 -18.58 -7.29
N TRP A 188 10.43 -18.38 -8.52
CA TRP A 188 11.08 -18.90 -9.72
C TRP A 188 12.46 -18.27 -9.92
N HIS A 189 12.59 -16.95 -9.84
CA HIS A 189 13.85 -16.23 -9.97
C HIS A 189 14.90 -16.73 -8.96
N VAL A 190 14.51 -16.85 -7.68
CA VAL A 190 15.38 -17.41 -6.64
C VAL A 190 15.79 -18.85 -6.97
N SER A 191 14.85 -19.70 -7.41
CA SER A 191 15.14 -21.11 -7.73
C SER A 191 16.09 -21.31 -8.90
N VAL A 192 16.12 -20.36 -9.84
CA VAL A 192 17.07 -20.37 -10.97
C VAL A 192 18.46 -19.93 -10.52
N LEU A 193 18.53 -19.00 -9.57
CA LEU A 193 19.79 -18.44 -9.06
C LEU A 193 20.48 -19.36 -8.05
N THR A 194 19.71 -19.99 -7.15
CA THR A 194 20.29 -20.75 -6.04
C THR A 194 19.29 -21.74 -5.43
N LEU A 195 19.83 -22.81 -4.85
CA LEU A 195 19.08 -23.77 -4.02
C LEU A 195 19.26 -23.50 -2.51
N ALA A 196 19.98 -22.44 -2.15
CA ALA A 196 20.18 -22.04 -0.76
C ALA A 196 18.85 -21.62 -0.12
N TRP A 197 18.50 -22.24 1.01
CA TRP A 197 17.20 -22.05 1.67
C TRP A 197 17.01 -20.62 2.19
N GLU A 198 18.10 -19.91 2.50
CA GLU A 198 18.11 -18.53 2.99
C GLU A 198 17.46 -17.57 1.98
N SER A 199 17.67 -17.80 0.68
CA SER A 199 17.10 -16.99 -0.39
C SER A 199 15.58 -17.13 -0.51
N TYR A 200 15.01 -18.18 0.08
CA TYR A 200 13.57 -18.40 0.14
C TYR A 200 12.90 -17.73 1.35
N LEU A 201 13.65 -17.11 2.26
CA LEU A 201 13.08 -16.46 3.45
C LEU A 201 12.12 -15.32 3.08
N ALA A 202 12.47 -14.48 2.11
CA ALA A 202 11.60 -13.39 1.66
C ALA A 202 10.29 -13.89 1.02
N PRO A 203 10.28 -14.79 0.02
CA PRO A 203 9.03 -15.31 -0.52
C PRO A 203 8.24 -16.15 0.49
N ALA A 204 8.90 -16.91 1.38
CA ALA A 204 8.22 -17.62 2.45
C ALA A 204 7.54 -16.64 3.44
N GLY A 205 8.25 -15.58 3.83
CA GLY A 205 7.73 -14.51 4.67
C GLY A 205 6.53 -13.81 4.02
N ALA A 206 6.59 -13.51 2.73
CA ALA A 206 5.47 -12.97 1.95
C ALA A 206 4.26 -13.90 1.96
N LEU A 207 4.46 -15.21 1.75
CA LEU A 207 3.40 -16.21 1.78
C LEU A 207 2.74 -16.31 3.16
N VAL A 208 3.55 -16.36 4.22
CA VAL A 208 3.06 -16.39 5.61
C VAL A 208 2.28 -15.12 5.92
N ALA A 209 2.81 -13.94 5.59
CA ALA A 209 2.14 -12.67 5.80
C ALA A 209 0.79 -12.61 5.05
N TRP A 210 0.76 -13.06 3.79
CA TRP A 210 -0.46 -13.17 3.00
C TRP A 210 -1.49 -14.09 3.67
N PHE A 211 -1.08 -15.29 4.06
CA PHE A 211 -1.95 -16.29 4.67
C PHE A 211 -2.53 -15.81 6.01
N LEU A 212 -1.70 -15.20 6.86
CA LEU A 212 -2.13 -14.60 8.11
C LEU A 212 -3.16 -13.48 7.86
N CYS A 213 -2.88 -12.58 6.93
CA CYS A 213 -3.80 -11.49 6.59
C CYS A 213 -5.14 -12.02 6.04
N PHE A 214 -5.08 -13.03 5.16
CA PHE A 214 -6.26 -13.69 4.64
C PHE A 214 -7.09 -14.35 5.75
N THR A 215 -6.43 -15.08 6.65
CA THR A 215 -7.06 -15.75 7.79
C THR A 215 -7.71 -14.75 8.74
N CYS A 216 -7.01 -13.66 9.09
CA CYS A 216 -7.56 -12.57 9.89
C CYS A 216 -8.80 -11.94 9.25
N ARG A 217 -8.78 -11.70 7.93
CA ARG A 217 -9.94 -11.17 7.19
C ARG A 217 -11.10 -12.15 7.20
N MET A 218 -10.83 -13.44 7.03
CA MET A 218 -11.84 -14.50 7.09
C MET A 218 -12.49 -14.56 8.48
N ILE A 219 -11.69 -14.59 9.54
CA ILE A 219 -12.17 -14.55 10.93
C ILE A 219 -13.03 -13.31 11.16
N ARG A 220 -12.58 -12.12 10.71
CA ARG A 220 -13.35 -10.87 10.83
C ARG A 220 -14.69 -10.93 10.08
N ALA A 221 -14.73 -11.53 8.89
CA ALA A 221 -15.96 -11.68 8.12
C ALA A 221 -16.94 -12.69 8.74
N LEU A 222 -16.43 -13.74 9.37
CA LEU A 222 -17.22 -14.76 10.08
C LEU A 222 -17.72 -14.27 11.45
N THR A 223 -16.95 -13.41 12.13
CA THR A 223 -17.30 -12.83 13.44
C THR A 223 -17.98 -11.47 13.33
N ALA A 224 -18.24 -10.99 12.10
CA ALA A 224 -18.90 -9.72 11.87
C ALA A 224 -20.30 -9.70 12.51
N GLY A 225 -20.56 -8.66 13.30
CA GLY A 225 -21.87 -8.42 13.91
C GLY A 225 -22.96 -8.22 12.87
N THR A 226 -24.21 -8.50 13.25
CA THR A 226 -25.37 -8.21 12.41
C THR A 226 -25.77 -6.74 12.55
N ALA A 227 -26.02 -6.08 11.43
CA ALA A 227 -26.53 -4.73 11.38
C ALA A 227 -27.70 -4.64 10.40
N LYS A 228 -28.68 -3.79 10.71
CA LYS A 228 -29.86 -3.56 9.86
C LYS A 228 -29.67 -2.25 9.11
N LEU A 229 -29.83 -2.27 7.79
CA LEU A 229 -29.92 -1.06 6.99
C LEU A 229 -31.28 -0.39 7.24
N GLU A 230 -31.27 0.85 7.70
CA GLU A 230 -32.48 1.62 8.01
C GLU A 230 -32.90 2.51 6.84
N SER A 231 -31.94 3.23 6.25
CA SER A 231 -32.19 4.09 5.11
C SER A 231 -30.96 4.20 4.20
N VAL A 232 -31.22 4.51 2.93
CA VAL A 232 -30.21 4.90 1.95
C VAL A 232 -30.64 6.22 1.36
N GLU A 233 -29.82 7.24 1.53
CA GLU A 233 -30.02 8.55 0.93
C GLU A 233 -29.05 8.75 -0.23
N ALA A 234 -29.58 9.13 -1.39
CA ALA A 234 -28.76 9.45 -2.55
C ALA A 234 -28.21 10.88 -2.42
N LEU A 235 -26.90 11.01 -2.48
CA LEU A 235 -26.19 12.30 -2.46
C LEU A 235 -25.64 12.59 -3.86
N ARG A 236 -25.37 13.87 -4.14
CA ARG A 236 -24.83 14.33 -5.43
C ARG A 236 -23.54 13.61 -5.86
N LEU A 237 -22.75 13.12 -4.89
CA LEU A 237 -21.47 12.45 -5.11
C LEU A 237 -21.41 11.02 -4.52
N GLY A 238 -22.55 10.43 -4.13
CA GLY A 238 -22.54 9.11 -3.51
C GLY A 238 -23.86 8.71 -2.85
N CYS A 239 -23.77 7.84 -1.86
CA CYS A 239 -24.92 7.46 -1.04
C CYS A 239 -24.52 7.45 0.44
N GLN A 240 -25.43 7.86 1.29
CA GLN A 240 -25.31 7.78 2.75
C GLN A 240 -26.20 6.67 3.26
N TRP A 241 -25.61 5.78 4.06
CA TRP A 241 -26.31 4.61 4.62
C TRP A 241 -26.48 4.80 6.11
N THR A 242 -27.71 4.71 6.59
CA THR A 242 -28.01 4.68 8.02
C THR A 242 -28.12 3.24 8.46
N ILE A 243 -27.25 2.82 9.38
CA ILE A 243 -27.09 1.42 9.78
C ILE A 243 -27.29 1.30 11.28
N ALA A 244 -28.29 0.50 11.66
CA ALA A 244 -28.54 0.11 13.05
C ALA A 244 -27.71 -1.11 13.42
N SER A 245 -26.65 -0.90 14.20
CA SER A 245 -25.89 -2.00 14.82
C SER A 245 -26.58 -2.50 16.09
N LYS A 246 -26.53 -3.82 16.36
CA LYS A 246 -26.95 -4.39 17.66
C LYS A 246 -25.92 -4.14 18.76
N SER A 247 -24.65 -3.98 18.41
CA SER A 247 -23.54 -3.77 19.35
C SER A 247 -23.15 -2.30 19.40
N SER A 248 -22.73 -1.80 20.57
CA SER A 248 -22.12 -0.48 20.69
C SER A 248 -20.83 -0.44 19.88
N LEU A 249 -20.74 0.46 18.91
CA LEU A 249 -19.53 0.67 18.12
C LEU A 249 -18.80 1.88 18.67
N GLN A 250 -17.52 1.74 18.98
CA GLN A 250 -16.68 2.90 19.28
C GLN A 250 -16.33 3.61 17.97
N THR A 251 -16.58 4.92 17.92
CA THR A 251 -16.25 5.77 16.78
C THR A 251 -15.29 6.87 17.20
N TYR A 252 -14.24 7.07 16.43
CA TYR A 252 -13.25 8.13 16.62
C TYR A 252 -12.86 8.75 15.26
N PRO A 253 -12.28 9.95 15.22
CA PRO A 253 -11.85 10.58 13.96
C PRO A 253 -10.92 9.66 13.15
N GLY A 254 -11.24 9.45 11.88
CA GLY A 254 -10.47 8.58 10.99
C GLY A 254 -10.77 7.07 11.11
N CYS A 255 -11.62 6.66 12.05
CA CYS A 255 -12.08 5.26 12.11
C CYS A 255 -12.92 4.91 10.86
N TYR A 256 -12.97 3.64 10.52
CA TYR A 256 -13.78 3.13 9.42
C TYR A 256 -14.18 1.68 9.70
N PHE A 257 -15.28 1.26 9.07
CA PHE A 257 -15.88 -0.04 9.28
C PHE A 257 -15.89 -0.84 7.98
N TYR A 258 -15.83 -2.16 8.11
CA TYR A 258 -16.00 -3.07 6.99
C TYR A 258 -17.44 -3.57 6.96
N ILE A 259 -18.15 -3.25 5.87
CA ILE A 259 -19.49 -3.75 5.64
C ILE A 259 -19.43 -4.99 4.74
N TYR A 260 -20.03 -6.06 5.22
CA TYR A 260 -20.03 -7.36 4.56
C TYR A 260 -21.40 -7.63 3.96
N ASN A 261 -21.49 -7.64 2.63
CA ASN A 261 -22.72 -8.03 1.95
C ASN A 261 -22.80 -9.57 1.87
N THR A 262 -23.89 -10.16 2.37
CA THR A 262 -24.08 -11.62 2.35
C THR A 262 -24.58 -12.13 1.00
N LYS A 263 -25.07 -11.25 0.12
CA LYS A 263 -25.58 -11.59 -1.22
C LYS A 263 -24.50 -11.65 -2.31
N VAL A 264 -23.26 -11.28 -2.00
CA VAL A 264 -22.14 -11.38 -2.96
C VAL A 264 -21.39 -12.70 -2.79
N SER A 265 -20.55 -13.05 -3.77
CA SER A 265 -19.72 -14.26 -3.72
C SER A 265 -18.89 -14.32 -2.43
N TRP A 266 -18.62 -15.55 -1.95
CA TRP A 266 -17.85 -15.80 -0.72
C TRP A 266 -16.53 -15.05 -0.68
N LEU A 267 -15.84 -15.00 -1.83
CA LEU A 267 -14.56 -14.32 -2.00
C LEU A 267 -14.71 -12.80 -1.87
N SER A 268 -15.83 -12.22 -2.28
CA SER A 268 -16.11 -10.79 -2.08
C SER A 268 -16.54 -10.51 -0.64
N ARG A 269 -17.19 -11.49 0.00
CA ARG A 269 -17.63 -11.42 1.40
C ARG A 269 -16.47 -11.37 2.40
N ILE A 270 -15.31 -11.97 2.10
CA ILE A 270 -14.16 -11.92 3.03
C ILE A 270 -13.54 -10.51 3.13
N TYR A 271 -13.62 -9.72 2.06
CA TYR A 271 -12.89 -8.45 1.98
C TYR A 271 -13.69 -7.27 2.53
N GLY A 272 -15.03 -7.32 2.41
CA GLY A 272 -15.92 -6.25 2.84
C GLY A 272 -15.71 -4.93 2.10
N TYR A 273 -16.58 -3.96 2.34
CA TYR A 273 -16.47 -2.60 1.79
C TYR A 273 -16.07 -1.64 2.92
N PRO A 274 -15.02 -0.84 2.77
CA PRO A 274 -14.56 0.03 3.83
C PRO A 274 -15.44 1.29 3.78
N MET A 275 -16.07 1.64 4.89
CA MET A 275 -16.92 2.82 4.98
C MET A 275 -16.53 3.64 6.20
N MET A 276 -16.41 4.95 5.99
CA MET A 276 -16.15 5.90 7.06
C MET A 276 -17.48 6.35 7.66
N PRO A 277 -17.65 6.36 8.99
CA PRO A 277 -18.84 6.94 9.60
C PRO A 277 -18.82 8.46 9.38
N ILE A 278 -19.97 9.00 8.96
CA ILE A 278 -20.17 10.46 8.80
C ILE A 278 -20.60 11.06 10.14
N SER A 279 -21.46 10.36 10.87
CA SER A 279 -21.89 10.66 12.23
C SER A 279 -22.14 9.35 12.98
N ALA A 280 -22.07 9.42 14.30
CA ALA A 280 -22.44 8.32 15.18
C ALA A 280 -23.40 8.89 16.23
N GLU A 281 -24.70 8.67 16.03
CA GLU A 281 -25.70 9.04 17.02
C GLU A 281 -25.91 7.88 18.01
N PRO A 282 -25.89 8.14 19.33
CA PRO A 282 -26.28 7.12 20.29
C PRO A 282 -27.72 6.69 20.04
N ARG A 283 -27.98 5.37 19.99
CA ARG A 283 -29.35 4.85 20.00
C ARG A 283 -30.07 5.39 21.23
N GLY A 284 -31.04 6.27 21.01
CA GLY A 284 -31.86 6.86 22.07
C GLY A 284 -31.72 8.37 22.27
N ALA A 285 -30.85 9.06 21.53
CA ALA A 285 -30.85 10.53 21.49
C ALA A 285 -32.01 11.06 20.63
N LYS A 286 -33.26 10.76 21.02
CA LYS A 286 -34.40 11.53 20.54
C LYS A 286 -34.40 12.87 21.27
N GLY A 287 -34.13 13.93 20.52
CA GLY A 287 -34.52 15.30 20.87
C GLY A 287 -33.56 16.03 21.79
N HIS A 288 -32.75 16.90 21.22
CA HIS A 288 -32.92 18.33 21.46
C HIS A 288 -32.59 19.05 20.17
N SER A 289 -33.62 19.50 19.47
CA SER A 289 -33.47 20.62 18.54
C SER A 289 -32.92 21.79 19.36
N LEU A 290 -31.72 22.23 19.01
CA LEU A 290 -31.28 23.56 19.39
C LEU A 290 -32.02 24.51 18.46
N ASP A 291 -33.17 25.00 18.95
CA ASP A 291 -33.67 26.32 18.57
C ASP A 291 -32.71 27.40 19.10
#